data_AF-A0A940UZI0-F1
#
_entry.id   AF-A0A940UZI0-F1
#
_cell.length_a   1.000
_cell.length_b   1.000
_cell.length_c   1.000
_cell.angle_alpha   90.00
_cell.angle_beta   90.00
_cell.angle_gamma   90.00
#
_symmetry.space_group_name_H-M   'P 1'
#
loop_
_entity.id
_entity.type
_entity.pdbx_description
1 polymer ?
#
loop_
_entity_poly.entity_id
_entity_poly.type
_entity_poly.pdbx_seq_one_letter_code
_entity_poly.pdbx_strand_id
1 'polypeptide(L)'
;FEESEFYKTLFFLKRGGLALINTRSNILGSSIDSVLKERRVRYLCVDADGIARNEGMFQSANMALLGAFAFFGIEPFTRDVLEATIRSRVPEKFLAKNLIVFEKGFEAARNQADNITRQPGNM
;
A
#
# COMPACT_ATOMS: atom_id res chain seq x y z
N PHE A 1 -3.13 9.87 -4.96
CA PHE A 1 -3.63 9.24 -3.72
C PHE A 1 -3.04 10.03 -2.58
N GLU A 2 -3.80 10.46 -1.59
CA GLU A 2 -3.27 11.35 -0.54
C GLU A 2 -3.69 10.87 0.85
N GLU A 3 -2.88 11.16 1.87
CA GLU A 3 -3.21 10.88 3.28
C GLU A 3 -4.52 11.56 3.72
N SER A 4 -4.85 12.72 3.14
CA SER A 4 -6.10 13.43 3.40
C SER A 4 -7.36 12.61 3.08
N GLU A 5 -7.31 11.77 2.04
CA GLU A 5 -8.40 10.85 1.67
C GLU A 5 -8.60 9.73 2.68
N PHE A 6 -7.52 9.29 3.34
CA PHE A 6 -7.62 8.32 4.41
C PHE A 6 -8.41 8.88 5.60
N TYR A 7 -8.16 10.13 6.00
CA TYR A 7 -8.91 10.76 7.09
C TYR A 7 -10.41 10.91 6.80
N LYS A 8 -10.77 11.26 5.56
CA LYS A 8 -12.18 11.36 5.13
C LYS A 8 -12.90 10.02 5.15
N THR A 9 -12.18 8.92 4.90
CA THR A 9 -12.75 7.59 4.76
C THR A 9 -12.65 6.73 6.02
N LEU A 10 -11.99 7.21 7.07
CA LEU A 10 -11.75 6.49 8.32
C LEU A 10 -13.04 5.93 8.97
N PHE A 11 -14.16 6.64 8.81
CA PHE A 11 -15.45 6.19 9.35
C PHE A 11 -16.04 4.97 8.63
N PHE A 12 -15.68 4.72 7.37
CA PHE A 12 -16.11 3.54 6.61
C PHE A 12 -15.25 2.31 6.89
N LEU A 13 -14.12 2.47 7.56
CA LEU A 13 -13.18 1.40 7.81
C LEU A 13 -13.72 0.44 8.87
N LYS A 14 -14.04 -0.77 8.42
CA LYS A 14 -14.59 -1.83 9.28
C LYS A 14 -13.55 -2.32 10.28
N ARG A 15 -14.06 -2.83 11.41
CA ARG A 15 -13.23 -3.50 12.42
C ARG A 15 -12.49 -4.68 11.80
N GLY A 16 -11.19 -4.83 12.09
CA GLY A 16 -10.36 -5.87 11.46
C GLY A 16 -9.95 -5.58 10.02
N GLY A 17 -10.32 -4.41 9.47
CA GLY A 17 -10.01 -4.02 8.10
C GLY A 17 -8.52 -3.75 7.86
N LEU A 18 -8.20 -3.44 6.61
CA LEU A 18 -6.86 -3.07 6.15
C LEU A 18 -6.91 -1.67 5.54
N ALA A 19 -5.97 -0.80 5.93
CA ALA A 19 -5.75 0.50 5.32
C ALA A 19 -4.38 0.56 4.64
N LEU A 20 -4.34 1.01 3.39
CA LEU A 20 -3.11 1.43 2.72
C LEU A 20 -3.14 2.96 2.63
N ILE A 21 -2.13 3.60 3.20
CA ILE A 21 -2.08 5.05 3.36
C ILE A 21 -0.89 5.55 2.55
N ASN A 22 -1.17 6.33 1.50
CA ASN A 22 -0.11 6.98 0.74
C ASN A 22 0.43 8.18 1.51
N THR A 23 1.62 8.04 2.08
CA THR A 23 2.29 9.08 2.85
C THR A 23 3.79 8.86 2.87
N ARG A 24 4.54 9.95 2.98
CA ARG A 24 6.00 9.91 3.22
C ARG A 24 6.34 9.57 4.67
N SER A 25 5.39 9.77 5.59
CA SER A 25 5.59 9.48 7.00
C SER A 25 5.39 8.00 7.28
N ASN A 26 6.29 7.40 8.04
CA ASN A 26 6.11 6.06 8.60
C ASN A 26 5.26 6.06 9.89
N ILE A 27 4.89 7.25 10.40
CA ILE A 27 4.15 7.42 11.65
C ILE A 27 2.87 8.22 11.36
N LEU A 28 1.74 7.73 11.85
CA LEU A 28 0.48 8.46 11.88
C LEU A 28 0.38 9.27 13.18
N GLY A 29 -0.40 10.35 13.19
CA GLY A 29 -0.67 11.10 14.41
C GLY A 29 -1.22 10.18 15.52
N SER A 30 -0.82 10.41 16.77
CA SER A 30 -1.13 9.55 17.93
C SER A 30 -2.62 9.24 18.11
N SER A 31 -3.50 10.23 17.88
CA SER A 31 -4.95 10.05 17.93
C SER A 31 -5.47 9.05 16.89
N ILE A 32 -4.87 9.02 15.71
CA ILE A 32 -5.29 8.18 14.58
C ILE A 32 -4.82 6.75 14.79
N ASP A 33 -3.55 6.58 15.20
CA ASP A 33 -3.01 5.28 15.59
C ASP A 33 -3.87 4.61 16.68
N SER A 34 -4.31 5.39 17.68
CA SER A 34 -5.20 4.90 18.74
C SER A 34 -6.54 4.38 18.19
N VAL A 35 -7.19 5.12 17.29
CA VAL A 35 -8.46 4.69 16.66
C VAL A 35 -8.27 3.42 15.83
N LEU A 36 -7.18 3.32 15.07
CA LEU A 36 -6.89 2.14 14.25
C LEU A 36 -6.65 0.90 15.12
N LYS A 37 -5.90 1.05 16.22
CA LYS A 37 -5.66 -0.01 17.21
C LYS A 37 -6.95 -0.47 17.88
N GLU A 38 -7.78 0.46 18.35
CA GLU A 38 -9.07 0.14 18.98
C GLU A 38 -9.99 -0.66 18.03
N ARG A 39 -9.98 -0.30 16.74
CA ARG A 39 -10.73 -0.98 15.68
C ARG A 39 -10.03 -2.22 15.11
N ARG A 40 -8.86 -2.60 15.65
CA ARG A 40 -8.03 -3.72 15.15
C ARG A 40 -7.78 -3.64 13.65
N VAL A 41 -7.65 -2.43 13.14
CA VAL A 41 -7.35 -2.18 11.74
C VAL A 41 -5.86 -2.36 11.53
N ARG A 42 -5.48 -3.20 10.58
CA ARG A 42 -4.11 -3.25 10.09
C ARG A 42 -3.89 -2.07 9.15
N TYR A 43 -2.74 -1.44 9.20
CA TYR A 43 -2.41 -0.37 8.27
C TYR A 43 -0.97 -0.47 7.75
N LEU A 44 -0.75 0.08 6.56
CA LEU A 44 0.55 0.19 5.93
C LEU A 44 0.70 1.59 5.35
N CYS A 45 1.81 2.27 5.69
CA CYS A 45 2.15 3.58 5.15
C CYS A 45 3.17 3.42 4.02
N VAL A 46 2.87 3.91 2.83
CA VAL A 46 3.73 3.74 1.65
C VAL A 46 3.92 5.09 0.96
N ASP A 47 5.17 5.46 0.64
CA ASP A 47 5.45 6.63 -0.22
C ASP A 47 5.28 6.26 -1.69
N ALA A 48 4.03 6.02 -2.09
CA ALA A 48 3.71 5.57 -3.44
C ALA A 48 4.02 6.65 -4.49
N ASP A 49 3.85 7.92 -4.14
CA ASP A 49 4.24 9.05 -5.01
C ASP A 49 5.75 9.10 -5.20
N GLY A 50 6.54 8.91 -4.14
CA GLY A 50 7.99 8.83 -4.21
C GLY A 50 8.48 7.65 -5.06
N ILE A 51 7.91 6.46 -4.86
CA ILE A 51 8.21 5.27 -5.66
C ILE A 51 7.96 5.54 -7.15
N ALA A 52 6.78 6.07 -7.49
CA ALA A 52 6.40 6.30 -8.88
C ALA A 52 7.24 7.42 -9.51
N ARG A 53 7.53 8.48 -8.76
CA ARG A 53 8.39 9.59 -9.18
C ARG A 53 9.81 9.13 -9.52
N ASN A 54 10.39 8.23 -8.73
CA ASN A 54 11.76 7.74 -8.95
C ASN A 54 11.91 6.96 -10.28
N GLU A 55 10.82 6.41 -10.81
CA GLU A 55 10.78 5.74 -12.13
C GLU A 55 10.39 6.69 -13.29
N GLY A 56 10.22 7.98 -13.00
CA GLY A 56 9.70 8.97 -13.95
C GLY A 56 8.23 8.73 -14.31
N MET A 57 7.47 8.07 -13.43
CA MET A 57 6.06 7.72 -13.59
C MET A 57 5.20 8.49 -12.58
N PHE A 58 5.26 9.81 -12.58
CA PHE A 58 4.63 10.68 -11.57
C PHE A 58 3.12 10.43 -11.35
N GLN A 59 2.41 9.85 -12.32
CA GLN A 59 0.97 9.55 -12.23
C GLN A 59 0.65 8.11 -11.81
N SER A 60 1.67 7.25 -11.60
CA SER A 60 1.51 5.81 -11.33
C SER A 60 1.57 5.42 -9.86
N ALA A 61 1.24 6.33 -8.92
CA ALA A 61 1.18 6.00 -7.50
C ALA A 61 0.17 4.86 -7.20
N ASN A 62 -0.88 4.72 -8.02
CA ASN A 62 -1.77 3.56 -7.95
C ASN A 62 -1.04 2.21 -8.10
N MET A 63 -0.07 2.11 -9.01
CA MET A 63 0.65 0.86 -9.25
C MET A 63 1.49 0.47 -8.04
N ALA A 64 2.15 1.44 -7.40
CA ALA A 64 2.88 1.19 -6.18
C ALA A 64 1.93 0.74 -5.04
N LEU A 65 0.75 1.35 -4.91
CA LEU A 65 -0.26 0.92 -3.94
C LEU A 65 -0.83 -0.47 -4.25
N LEU A 66 -1.04 -0.82 -5.52
CA LEU A 66 -1.48 -2.16 -5.93
C LEU A 66 -0.42 -3.21 -5.61
N GLY A 67 0.85 -2.91 -5.85
CA GLY A 67 1.97 -3.77 -5.45
C GLY A 67 2.01 -3.97 -3.94
N ALA A 68 1.92 -2.88 -3.18
CA ALA A 68 1.88 -2.94 -1.72
C ALA A 68 0.68 -3.73 -1.19
N PHE A 69 -0.48 -3.63 -1.87
CA PHE A 69 -1.67 -4.41 -1.52
C PHE A 69 -1.49 -5.90 -1.84
N ALA A 70 -0.87 -6.23 -2.98
CA ALA A 70 -0.62 -7.61 -3.41
C ALA A 70 0.23 -8.40 -2.41
N PHE A 71 1.08 -7.73 -1.62
CA PHE A 71 1.85 -8.35 -0.54
C PHE A 71 0.98 -9.09 0.49
N PHE A 72 -0.24 -8.61 0.74
CA PHE A 72 -1.14 -9.26 1.69
C PHE A 72 -1.77 -10.56 1.16
N GLY A 73 -1.63 -10.85 -0.14
CA GLY A 73 -2.11 -12.10 -0.74
C GLY A 73 -3.62 -12.34 -0.57
N ILE A 74 -4.42 -11.27 -0.55
CA ILE A 74 -5.87 -11.37 -0.31
C ILE A 74 -6.56 -11.79 -1.61
N GLU A 75 -7.15 -12.98 -1.65
CA GLU A 75 -7.95 -13.45 -2.79
C GLU A 75 -9.17 -12.53 -3.08
N PRO A 76 -9.51 -12.27 -4.35
CA PRO A 76 -8.88 -12.77 -5.58
C PRO A 76 -7.69 -11.92 -6.08
N PHE A 77 -7.16 -11.02 -5.26
CA PHE A 77 -6.17 -10.01 -5.64
C PHE A 77 -4.74 -10.42 -5.30
N THR A 78 -4.35 -11.62 -5.70
CA THR A 78 -2.97 -12.09 -5.55
C THR A 78 -2.02 -11.30 -6.47
N ARG A 79 -0.72 -11.37 -6.16
CA ARG A 79 0.34 -10.78 -6.98
C ARG A 79 0.21 -11.21 -8.45
N ASP A 80 0.06 -12.50 -8.71
CA ASP A 80 -0.01 -13.05 -10.06
C ASP A 80 -1.24 -12.55 -10.82
N VAL A 81 -2.41 -12.49 -10.16
CA VAL A 81 -3.64 -11.98 -10.76
C VAL A 81 -3.51 -10.50 -11.11
N LEU A 82 -2.94 -9.70 -10.21
CA LEU A 82 -2.73 -8.28 -10.44
C LEU A 82 -1.68 -8.01 -11.53
N GLU A 83 -0.55 -8.74 -11.53
CA GLU A 83 0.45 -8.65 -12.60
C GLU A 83 -0.12 -9.03 -13.97
N ALA A 84 -0.89 -10.12 -14.06
CA ALA A 84 -1.55 -10.53 -15.30
C ALA A 84 -2.56 -9.46 -15.77
N THR A 85 -3.29 -8.85 -14.84
CA THR A 85 -4.22 -7.76 -15.13
C THR A 85 -3.47 -6.53 -15.66
N ILE A 86 -2.35 -6.15 -15.05
CA ILE A 86 -1.51 -5.04 -15.51
C ILE A 86 -1.01 -5.30 -16.94
N ARG A 87 -0.51 -6.50 -17.23
CA ARG A 87 -0.04 -6.89 -18.58
C ARG A 87 -1.13 -6.82 -19.64
N SER A 88 -2.38 -7.13 -19.30
CA SER A 88 -3.50 -7.10 -20.25
C SER A 88 -4.12 -5.71 -20.44
N ARG A 89 -3.96 -4.80 -19.49
CA ARG A 89 -4.65 -3.49 -19.48
C ARG A 89 -3.74 -2.29 -19.74
N VAL A 90 -2.48 -2.36 -19.36
CA VAL A 90 -1.55 -1.23 -19.52
C VAL A 90 -1.00 -1.21 -20.95
N PRO A 91 -1.02 -0.05 -21.64
CA PRO A 91 -0.44 0.07 -22.97
C PRO A 91 1.05 -0.31 -22.97
N GLU A 92 1.49 -1.00 -24.02
CA GLU A 92 2.85 -1.56 -24.14
C GLU A 92 3.95 -0.53 -23.81
N LYS A 93 3.83 0.70 -24.31
CA LYS A 93 4.76 1.82 -24.06
C LYS A 93 5.00 2.11 -22.57
N PHE A 94 4.01 1.83 -21.71
CA PHE A 94 4.08 2.10 -20.28
C PHE A 94 4.19 0.83 -19.43
N LEU A 95 4.10 -0.35 -20.04
CA LEU A 95 3.98 -1.61 -19.33
C LEU A 95 5.19 -1.89 -18.43
N ALA A 96 6.39 -1.84 -18.99
CA ALA A 96 7.62 -2.13 -18.26
C ALA A 96 7.77 -1.23 -17.02
N LYS A 97 7.54 0.08 -17.16
CA LYS A 97 7.63 1.01 -16.03
C LYS A 97 6.54 0.79 -14.98
N ASN A 98 5.29 0.51 -15.38
CA ASN A 98 4.23 0.24 -14.42
C ASN A 98 4.48 -1.07 -13.65
N LEU A 99 5.02 -2.10 -14.30
CA LEU A 99 5.44 -3.33 -13.61
C LEU A 99 6.58 -3.08 -12.62
N ILE A 100 7.56 -2.24 -12.95
CA ILE A 100 8.64 -1.86 -12.01
C ILE A 100 8.05 -1.10 -10.81
N VAL A 101 7.15 -0.14 -11.04
CA VAL A 101 6.51 0.63 -9.95
C VAL A 101 5.66 -0.29 -9.07
N PHE A 102 4.93 -1.24 -9.66
CA PHE A 102 4.21 -2.28 -8.93
C PHE A 102 5.15 -3.12 -8.07
N GLU A 103 6.24 -3.63 -8.63
CA GLU A 103 7.22 -4.44 -7.88
C GLU A 103 7.81 -3.65 -6.70
N LYS A 104 8.20 -2.39 -6.92
CA LYS A 104 8.71 -1.53 -5.85
C LYS A 104 7.70 -1.30 -4.74
N GLY A 105 6.41 -1.22 -5.07
CA GLY A 105 5.34 -1.17 -4.10
C GLY A 105 5.23 -2.44 -3.26
N PHE A 106 5.29 -3.60 -3.91
CA PHE A 106 5.29 -4.92 -3.24
C PHE A 106 6.48 -5.07 -2.28
N GLU A 107 7.68 -4.71 -2.75
CA GLU A 107 8.91 -4.74 -1.98
C GLU A 107 8.88 -3.76 -0.79
N ALA A 108 8.33 -2.56 -0.98
CA ALA A 108 8.16 -1.61 0.11
C ALA A 108 7.26 -2.18 1.23
N ALA A 109 6.16 -2.85 0.87
CA ALA A 109 5.29 -3.52 1.84
C ALA A 109 6.00 -4.67 2.55
N ARG A 110 6.73 -5.52 1.81
CA ARG A 110 7.52 -6.62 2.36
C ARG A 110 8.54 -6.15 3.39
N ASN A 111 9.33 -5.14 3.04
CA ASN A 111 10.35 -4.58 3.93
C ASN A 111 9.77 -3.92 5.19
N GLN A 112 8.53 -3.42 5.13
CA GLN A 112 7.84 -2.91 6.31
C GLN A 112 7.18 -4.01 7.16
N ALA A 113 6.72 -5.10 6.56
CA ALA A 113 6.16 -6.24 7.28
C ALA A 113 7.20 -6.97 8.13
N ASP A 114 8.46 -7.00 7.70
CA ASP A 114 9.60 -7.45 8.52
C ASP A 114 9.76 -6.61 9.81
N ASN A 115 9.30 -5.37 9.79
CA ASN A 115 9.28 -4.47 10.96
C ASN A 115 7.97 -4.57 11.78
N ILE A 116 6.86 -5.02 11.19
CA ILE A 116 5.56 -5.23 11.88
C ILE A 116 5.59 -6.52 12.72
N THR A 117 6.37 -7.54 12.32
CA THR A 117 6.54 -8.79 13.09
C THR A 117 7.43 -8.61 14.32
N ARG A 118 8.07 -7.45 14.50
CA ARG A 118 8.90 -7.08 15.66
C ARG A 118 8.22 -6.08 16.59
N GLN A 119 6.89 -6.10 16.72
CA GLN A 119 6.24 -5.43 17.85
C GLN A 119 6.35 -6.31 19.11
N PRO A 120 7.02 -5.84 20.19
CA PRO A 120 7.11 -6.58 21.44
C PRO A 120 5.76 -6.48 22.15
N GLY A 121 4.93 -7.53 22.06
CA GLY A 121 3.60 -7.48 22.66
C GLY A 121 2.77 -8.76 22.65
N ASN A 122 3.31 -9.89 22.20
CA ASN A 122 2.72 -11.20 22.47
C ASN A 122 3.68 -11.99 23.37
N MET A 123 3.64 -11.68 24.65
CA MET A 123 4.07 -12.57 25.73
C MET A 123 3.00 -12.49 26.83
#